data_AF-A0A6A3IQW2-F1
#
_entry.id   AF-A0A6A3IQW2-F1
#
_cell.length_a   1.000
_cell.length_b   1.000
_cell.length_c   1.000
_cell.angle_alpha   90.00
_cell.angle_beta   90.00
_cell.angle_gamma   90.00
#
_symmetry.space_group_name_H-M   'P 1'
#
loop_
_entity.id
_entity.type
_entity.pdbx_description
1 polymer ?
#
loop_
_entity_poly.entity_id
_entity_poly.type
_entity_poly.pdbx_seq_one_letter_code
_entity_poly.pdbx_strand_id
1 'polypeptide(L)'
;MEDSGCQLPVRQDFPHLSDAHWTTLEKMVSLMGEAAFAGFPHLPAVQQRARVEPFDKYELSLIAHVSAAVQEAARATMRAEA
;
A
#
# COMPACT_ATOMS: atom_id res chain seq x y z
N MET A 1 -17.77 15.11 10.78
CA MET A 1 -16.84 14.03 10.45
C MET A 1 -15.85 14.67 9.53
N GLU A 2 -14.67 15.00 10.04
CA GLU A 2 -13.62 15.55 9.18
C GLU A 2 -13.39 14.52 8.10
N ASP A 3 -13.48 14.97 6.85
CA ASP A 3 -12.87 14.28 5.74
C ASP A 3 -11.38 14.23 6.09
N SER A 4 -10.96 13.22 6.85
CA SER A 4 -9.56 12.86 7.03
C SER A 4 -9.08 12.29 5.70
N GLY A 5 -9.27 13.06 4.63
CA GLY A 5 -8.62 12.84 3.36
C GLY A 5 -7.16 12.87 3.70
N CYS A 6 -6.52 11.70 3.55
CA CYS A 6 -5.09 11.57 3.71
C CYS A 6 -4.48 12.74 2.94
N GLN A 7 -3.88 13.71 3.63
CA GLN A 7 -3.15 14.80 3.03
C GLN A 7 -2.02 14.15 2.26
N LEU A 8 -2.29 13.91 0.98
CA LEU A 8 -1.36 13.23 0.11
C LEU A 8 -0.09 14.09 0.06
N PRO A 9 1.09 13.44 0.08
CA PRO A 9 2.32 14.15 -0.17
C PRO A 9 2.18 14.99 -1.45
N VAL A 10 2.89 16.11 -1.54
CA VAL A 10 2.86 16.93 -2.76
C VAL A 10 3.88 16.35 -3.74
N ARG A 11 3.47 16.09 -4.98
CA ARG A 11 4.34 15.53 -6.05
C ARG A 11 5.69 16.25 -6.19
N GLN A 12 5.70 17.55 -5.90
CA GLN A 12 6.86 18.45 -5.97
C GLN A 12 7.94 18.11 -4.92
N ASP A 13 7.58 17.50 -3.79
CA ASP A 13 8.54 17.11 -2.74
C ASP A 13 9.35 15.87 -3.13
N PHE A 14 8.90 15.15 -4.15
CA PHE A 14 9.47 13.87 -4.58
C PHE A 14 9.87 13.87 -6.06
N PRO A 15 10.71 14.81 -6.53
CA PRO A 15 11.06 14.94 -7.95
C PRO A 15 11.88 13.73 -8.46
N HIS A 16 12.44 12.92 -7.56
CA HIS A 16 13.23 11.73 -7.88
C HIS A 16 12.38 10.47 -8.08
N LEU A 17 11.08 10.52 -7.80
CA LEU A 17 10.13 9.45 -8.12
C LEU A 17 9.61 9.64 -9.55
N SER A 18 9.50 8.53 -10.29
CA SER A 18 8.74 8.49 -11.54
C SER A 18 7.25 8.57 -11.25
N ASP A 19 6.43 8.81 -12.26
CA ASP A 19 4.97 8.90 -12.06
C ASP A 19 4.35 7.56 -11.62
N ALA A 20 4.94 6.44 -12.06
CA ALA A 20 4.57 5.11 -11.57
C ALA A 20 4.86 4.98 -10.06
N HIS A 21 6.08 5.34 -9.64
CA HIS A 21 6.44 5.32 -8.22
C HIS A 21 5.63 6.31 -7.40
N TRP A 22 5.26 7.46 -7.97
CA TRP A 22 4.36 8.42 -7.34
C TRP A 22 2.98 7.81 -7.06
N THR A 23 2.39 7.16 -8.07
CA THR A 23 1.11 6.48 -7.94
C THR A 23 1.17 5.40 -6.84
N THR A 24 2.26 4.63 -6.79
CA THR A 24 2.48 3.64 -5.74
C THR A 24 2.57 4.29 -4.35
N LEU A 25 3.25 5.44 -4.22
CA LEU A 25 3.33 6.18 -2.96
C LEU A 25 1.95 6.66 -2.49
N GLU A 26 1.12 7.22 -3.37
CA GLU A 26 -0.25 7.65 -3.05
C GLU A 26 -1.11 6.48 -2.52
N LYS A 27 -0.99 5.30 -3.14
CA LYS A 27 -1.64 4.07 -2.65
C LYS A 27 -1.13 3.68 -1.27
N MET A 28 0.18 3.68 -1.07
CA MET A 28 0.77 3.30 0.22
C MET A 28 0.28 4.21 1.36
N VAL A 29 0.23 5.53 1.12
CA VAL A 29 -0.30 6.52 2.07
C VAL A 29 -1.78 6.28 2.34
N SER A 30 -2.57 5.98 1.30
CA SER A 30 -4.01 5.69 1.45
C SER A 30 -4.28 4.41 2.23
N LEU A 31 -3.41 3.39 2.12
CA LEU A 31 -3.56 2.10 2.79
C LEU A 31 -3.09 2.11 4.25
N MET A 32 -1.97 2.77 4.53
CA MET A 32 -1.34 2.77 5.86
C MET A 32 -1.70 4.00 6.70
N GLY A 33 -2.21 5.06 6.06
CA GLY A 33 -2.50 6.33 6.69
C GLY A 33 -1.26 7.22 6.86
N GLU A 34 -1.51 8.52 7.00
CA GLU A 34 -0.44 9.54 7.12
C GLU A 34 0.49 9.32 8.32
N ALA A 35 -0.06 8.91 9.48
CA ALA A 35 0.73 8.74 10.70
C ALA A 35 1.82 7.67 10.54
N ALA A 36 1.53 6.60 9.81
CA ALA A 36 2.51 5.57 9.47
C ALA A 36 3.57 6.07 8.47
N PHE A 37 3.23 7.10 7.67
CA PHE A 37 4.08 7.71 6.65
C PHE A 37 4.86 8.94 7.11
N ALA A 38 4.61 9.49 8.30
CA ALA A 38 5.22 10.73 8.77
C ALA A 38 6.77 10.77 8.70
N GLY A 39 7.43 9.62 8.87
CA GLY A 39 8.90 9.52 8.76
C GLY A 39 9.44 9.36 7.33
N PHE A 40 8.58 9.03 6.35
CA PHE A 40 9.00 8.72 4.98
C PHE A 40 9.64 9.90 4.24
N PRO A 41 9.07 11.13 4.27
CA PRO A 41 9.66 12.28 3.57
C PRO A 41 11.07 12.64 4.05
N HIS A 42 11.42 12.25 5.28
CA HIS A 42 12.73 12.52 5.89
C HIS A 42 13.81 11.48 5.53
N LEU A 43 13.44 10.40 4.85
CA LEU A 43 14.41 9.41 4.39
C LEU A 43 15.21 9.92 3.19
N PRO A 44 16.46 9.47 2.99
CA PRO A 44 17.20 9.72 1.76
C PRO A 44 16.42 9.19 0.53
N ALA A 45 16.52 9.89 -0.60
CA ALA A 45 15.81 9.54 -1.84
C ALA A 45 16.02 8.09 -2.32
N VAL A 46 17.21 7.52 -2.08
CA VAL A 46 17.50 6.10 -2.35
C VAL A 46 16.65 5.18 -1.48
N GLN A 47 16.47 5.51 -0.21
CA GLN A 47 15.66 4.70 0.71
C GLN A 47 14.16 4.88 0.46
N GLN A 48 13.73 6.09 0.07
CA GLN A 48 12.35 6.32 -0.36
C GLN A 48 12.00 5.43 -1.55
N ARG A 49 12.85 5.41 -2.60
CA ARG A 49 12.67 4.52 -3.75
C ARG A 49 12.67 3.04 -3.36
N ALA A 50 13.62 2.61 -2.54
CA ALA A 50 13.72 1.22 -2.09
C ALA A 50 12.48 0.72 -1.33
N ARG A 51 11.68 1.62 -0.74
CA ARG A 51 10.41 1.28 -0.10
C ARG A 51 9.24 1.23 -1.07
N VAL A 52 9.23 2.11 -2.07
CA VAL A 52 8.13 2.25 -3.04
C VAL A 52 8.23 1.20 -4.15
N GLU A 53 9.42 1.00 -4.71
CA GLU A 53 9.66 0.13 -5.86
C GLU A 53 9.18 -1.33 -5.68
N PRO A 54 9.39 -2.01 -4.54
CA PRO A 54 8.90 -3.37 -4.37
C PRO A 54 7.41 -3.45 -4.01
N PHE A 55 6.73 -2.34 -3.72
CA PHE A 55 5.42 -2.36 -3.09
C PHE A 55 4.35 -3.00 -3.97
N ASP A 56 4.32 -2.69 -5.28
CA ASP A 56 3.33 -3.28 -6.20
C ASP A 56 3.44 -4.83 -6.22
N LYS A 57 4.66 -5.38 -6.12
CA LYS A 57 4.87 -6.83 -6.03
C LYS A 57 4.37 -7.40 -4.71
N TYR A 58 4.62 -6.68 -3.61
CA TYR A 58 4.11 -7.07 -2.29
C TYR A 58 2.57 -7.04 -2.26
N GLU A 59 1.96 -5.99 -2.82
CA GLU A 59 0.51 -5.82 -2.95
C GLU A 59 -0.11 -7.01 -3.71
N LEU A 60 0.42 -7.33 -4.90
CA LEU A 60 -0.06 -8.47 -5.69
C LEU A 60 0.05 -9.80 -4.92
N SER A 61 1.16 -10.01 -4.21
CA SER A 61 1.38 -11.23 -3.42
C SER A 61 0.42 -11.31 -2.23
N LEU A 62 0.15 -10.19 -1.57
CA LEU A 62 -0.79 -10.09 -0.46
C LEU A 62 -2.22 -10.37 -0.92
N ILE A 63 -2.65 -9.76 -2.04
CA ILE A 63 -3.97 -10.00 -2.64
C ILE A 63 -4.15 -11.48 -2.99
N ALA A 64 -3.14 -12.11 -3.60
CA ALA A 64 -3.19 -13.53 -3.95
C ALA A 64 -3.34 -14.41 -2.70
N HIS A 65 -2.57 -14.12 -1.65
CA HIS A 65 -2.61 -14.87 -0.40
C HIS A 65 -3.97 -14.73 0.30
N VAL A 66 -4.47 -13.50 0.47
CA VAL A 66 -5.77 -13.25 1.09
C VAL A 66 -6.90 -13.89 0.27
N SER A 67 -6.84 -13.81 -1.06
CA SER A 67 -7.83 -14.46 -1.94
C SER A 67 -7.85 -15.97 -1.74
N ALA A 68 -6.68 -16.60 -1.67
CA ALA A 68 -6.59 -18.04 -1.41
C ALA A 68 -7.15 -18.40 -0.02
N ALA A 69 -6.83 -17.61 1.01
CA ALA A 69 -7.35 -17.81 2.36
C ALA A 69 -8.87 -17.70 2.42
N VAL A 70 -9.46 -16.69 1.75
CA VAL A 70 -10.91 -16.51 1.66
C VAL A 70 -11.57 -17.68 0.93
N GLN A 71 -10.96 -18.16 -0.16
CA GLN A 71 -11.47 -19.33 -0.89
C GLN A 71 -11.46 -20.59 -0.03
N GLU A 72 -10.40 -20.82 0.76
CA GLU A 72 -10.35 -21.99 1.64
C GLU A 72 -11.35 -21.89 2.79
N ALA A 73 -11.52 -20.70 3.38
CA ALA A 73 -12.55 -20.47 4.39
C ALA A 73 -13.97 -20.75 3.84
N ALA A 74 -14.25 -20.33 2.60
CA ALA A 74 -15.52 -20.63 1.93
C ALA A 74 -15.71 -22.14 1.74
N ARG A 75 -14.67 -22.87 1.31
CA ARG A 75 -14.72 -24.34 1.19
C ARG A 75 -14.95 -25.02 2.52
N ALA A 76 -14.29 -24.58 3.59
CA ALA A 76 -14.48 -25.13 4.92
C ALA A 76 -15.92 -24.94 5.43
N THR A 77 -16.50 -23.76 5.17
CA THR A 77 -17.90 -23.47 5.52
C THR A 77 -18.86 -24.41 4.79
N MET A 78 -18.72 -24.57 3.46
CA MET A 78 -19.55 -25.50 2.68
C MET A 78 -19.41 -26.96 3.13
N ARG A 79 -18.23 -27.39 3.62
CA ARG A 79 -18.04 -28.74 4.17
C ARG A 79 -18.71 -28.93 5.53
N ALA A 80 -18.84 -27.87 6.32
CA ALA A 80 -19.46 -27.92 7.65
C ALA A 80 -21.00 -27.92 7.59
N GLU A 81 -21.57 -27.49 6.46
CA GLU A 81 -23.02 -27.42 6.22
C GLU A 81 -23.61 -28.67 5.53
N ALA A 82 -22.75 -29.61 5.11
CA ALA A 82 -23.13 -30.88 4.47
C ALA A 82 -23.32 -32.01 5.49
#